data_AF-A0A7S4PMN1-F1
#
_entry.id   AF-A0A7S4PMN1-F1
#
_cell.length_a   1.000
_cell.length_b   1.000
_cell.length_c   1.000
_cell.angle_alpha   90.00
_cell.angle_beta   90.00
_cell.angle_gamma   90.00
#
_symmetry.space_group_name_H-M   'P 1'
#
loop_
_entity.id
_entity.type
_entity.pdbx_description
1 polymer ?
#
loop_
_entity_poly.entity_id
_entity_poly.type
_entity_poly.pdbx_seq_one_letter_code
_entity_poly.pdbx_strand_id
1 'polypeptide(L)'
;VSMSLKRSGSPCNFSICQGGEDRETIEAEHDAAIADLHLKACDEALLPCSGDVKVQVRCNWSQQQVLNFKPGHMTTLQLPQILAKKDDEYKLTVKYGQTERQLSFKVKVRREDPARLKLEVEGNKPIVVGEPFTLLGTVCDRNGNQFDNLRQFEFDFQTSRLKFETDTR
;
A
#
# COMPACT_ATOMS: atom_id res chain seq x y z
N VAL A 1 -23.16 -18.45 29.14
CA VAL A 1 -22.73 -17.66 27.97
C VAL A 1 -23.46 -18.21 26.75
N SER A 2 -24.52 -17.55 26.26
CA SER A 2 -25.23 -18.04 25.07
C SER A 2 -24.40 -17.70 23.83
N MET A 3 -23.88 -18.73 23.15
CA MET A 3 -23.27 -18.56 21.83
C MET A 3 -24.39 -18.28 20.83
N SER A 4 -24.47 -17.04 20.35
CA SER A 4 -25.35 -16.66 19.24
C SER A 4 -24.95 -17.46 18.00
N LEU A 5 -25.88 -18.27 17.48
CA LEU A 5 -25.73 -18.98 16.20
C LEU A 5 -25.55 -17.93 15.09
N LYS A 6 -24.36 -17.87 14.49
CA LYS A 6 -24.06 -17.05 13.30
C LYS A 6 -25.06 -17.43 12.20
N ARG A 7 -25.85 -16.46 11.74
CA ARG A 7 -26.86 -16.69 10.69
C ARG A 7 -26.19 -16.58 9.33
N SER A 8 -26.26 -17.64 8.52
CA SER A 8 -25.93 -17.55 7.10
C SER A 8 -26.88 -16.54 6.45
N GLY A 9 -26.35 -15.60 5.67
CA GLY A 9 -27.17 -14.76 4.80
C GLY A 9 -27.05 -13.25 4.97
N SER A 10 -26.30 -12.71 5.94
CA SER A 10 -25.81 -11.31 6.01
C SER A 10 -25.16 -11.05 7.37
N PRO A 11 -24.13 -10.19 7.48
CA PRO A 11 -23.52 -9.36 6.44
C PRO A 11 -22.34 -10.03 5.69
N CYS A 12 -22.19 -9.73 4.39
CA CYS A 12 -20.98 -10.09 3.65
C CYS A 12 -19.80 -9.25 4.15
N ASN A 13 -18.80 -9.92 4.69
CA ASN A 13 -17.47 -9.40 4.96
C ASN A 13 -16.62 -9.45 3.69
N PHE A 14 -15.73 -8.47 3.56
CA PHE A 14 -14.85 -8.33 2.43
C PHE A 14 -13.40 -8.24 2.89
N SER A 15 -12.51 -8.96 2.23
CA SER A 15 -11.06 -8.92 2.47
C SER A 15 -10.29 -8.86 1.13
N ILE A 16 -9.09 -8.31 1.18
CA ILE A 16 -8.17 -8.24 0.05
C ILE A 16 -7.16 -9.37 0.22
N CYS A 17 -7.04 -10.21 -0.80
CA CYS A 17 -6.10 -11.32 -0.78
C CYS A 17 -5.17 -11.33 -2.00
N GLN A 18 -3.99 -11.89 -1.80
CA GLN A 18 -3.00 -12.14 -2.85
C GLN A 18 -2.49 -13.58 -2.68
N GLY A 19 -2.57 -14.39 -3.74
CA GLY A 19 -2.22 -15.81 -3.66
C GLY A 19 -3.11 -16.63 -2.72
N GLY A 20 -4.33 -16.16 -2.43
CA GLY A 20 -5.29 -16.84 -1.56
C GLY A 20 -5.23 -16.45 -0.06
N GLU A 21 -4.23 -15.68 0.35
CA GLU A 21 -4.08 -15.19 1.73
C GLU A 21 -4.49 -13.73 1.85
N ASP A 22 -5.18 -13.39 2.95
CA ASP A 22 -5.53 -12.00 3.26
C ASP A 22 -4.25 -11.18 3.52
N ARG A 23 -4.13 -10.00 2.89
CA ARG A 23 -2.95 -9.15 2.97
C ARG A 23 -3.31 -7.74 3.41
N GLU A 24 -2.78 -7.32 4.56
CA GLU A 24 -2.80 -5.91 4.96
C GLU A 24 -1.61 -5.12 4.39
N THR A 25 -0.48 -5.80 4.17
CA THR A 25 0.73 -5.24 3.57
C THR A 25 1.26 -6.18 2.49
N ILE A 26 1.62 -5.61 1.35
CA ILE A 26 2.23 -6.31 0.22
C ILE A 26 3.61 -5.73 -0.03
N GLU A 27 4.62 -6.59 -0.01
CA GLU A 27 5.99 -6.21 -0.37
C GLU A 27 6.25 -6.50 -1.84
N ALA A 28 6.81 -5.53 -2.55
CA ALA A 28 7.08 -5.63 -3.98
C ALA A 28 8.43 -4.98 -4.33
N GLU A 29 9.03 -5.40 -5.44
CA GLU A 29 10.16 -4.71 -6.03
C GLU A 29 9.70 -3.41 -6.71
N HIS A 30 10.62 -2.46 -6.90
CA HIS A 30 10.32 -1.22 -7.60
C HIS A 30 9.89 -1.52 -9.05
N ASP A 31 8.82 -0.88 -9.52
CA ASP A 31 8.17 -1.12 -10.81
C ASP A 31 7.63 -2.54 -11.02
N ALA A 32 7.59 -3.39 -9.97
CA ALA A 32 6.91 -4.67 -10.07
C ALA A 32 5.40 -4.46 -10.23
N ALA A 33 4.79 -5.22 -11.13
CA ALA A 33 3.36 -5.32 -11.24
C ALA A 33 2.84 -6.23 -10.12
N ILE A 34 2.11 -5.66 -9.17
CA ILE A 34 1.35 -6.42 -8.17
C ILE A 34 0.11 -6.94 -8.89
N ALA A 35 0.23 -8.14 -9.44
CA ALA A 35 -0.84 -8.90 -10.08
C ALA A 35 -1.54 -9.83 -9.06
N ASP A 36 -2.64 -10.43 -9.49
CA ASP A 36 -3.41 -11.42 -8.73
C ASP A 36 -3.98 -10.94 -7.39
N LEU A 37 -4.26 -9.65 -7.31
CA LEU A 37 -5.07 -9.07 -6.24
C LEU A 37 -6.52 -9.48 -6.41
N HIS A 38 -7.12 -9.99 -5.34
CA HIS A 38 -8.51 -10.41 -5.34
C HIS A 38 -9.28 -9.81 -4.16
N LEU A 39 -10.53 -9.44 -4.41
CA LEU A 39 -11.50 -9.15 -3.37
C LEU A 39 -12.29 -10.42 -3.08
N LYS A 40 -12.20 -10.91 -1.85
CA LYS A 40 -12.97 -12.06 -1.36
C LYS A 40 -14.20 -11.56 -0.61
N ALA A 41 -15.34 -12.22 -0.82
CA ALA A 41 -16.54 -11.99 0.00
C ALA A 41 -16.93 -13.27 0.74
N CYS A 42 -17.08 -13.16 2.05
CA CYS A 42 -17.51 -14.24 2.92
C CYS A 42 -18.59 -13.75 3.87
N ASP A 43 -19.41 -14.65 4.40
CA ASP A 43 -20.29 -14.33 5.52
C ASP A 43 -19.54 -14.27 6.87
N GLU A 44 -20.25 -14.10 7.98
CA GLU A 44 -19.66 -14.12 9.33
C GLU A 44 -19.05 -15.48 9.72
N ALA A 45 -19.41 -16.55 9.03
CA ALA A 45 -18.91 -17.90 9.21
C ALA A 45 -17.73 -18.23 8.27
N LEU A 46 -17.22 -17.24 7.52
CA LEU A 46 -16.18 -17.40 6.50
C LEU A 46 -16.58 -18.31 5.34
N LEU A 47 -17.88 -18.53 5.15
CA LEU A 47 -18.42 -19.31 4.05
C LEU A 47 -18.73 -18.38 2.86
N PRO A 48 -18.77 -18.93 1.62
CA PRO A 48 -19.22 -18.17 0.46
C PRO A 48 -20.61 -17.57 0.70
N CYS A 49 -20.77 -16.28 0.45
CA CYS A 49 -22.07 -15.63 0.59
C CYS A 49 -23.09 -16.29 -0.36
N SER A 50 -24.21 -16.77 0.18
CA SER A 50 -25.33 -17.31 -0.61
C SER A 50 -26.24 -16.16 -1.10
N GLY A 51 -26.56 -16.12 -2.39
CA GLY A 51 -27.59 -15.24 -2.97
C GLY A 51 -27.11 -14.25 -4.05
N ASP A 52 -28.06 -13.57 -4.71
CA ASP A 52 -27.84 -12.63 -5.82
C ASP A 52 -27.43 -11.21 -5.37
N VAL A 53 -26.57 -11.11 -4.35
CA VAL A 53 -26.06 -9.82 -3.89
C VAL A 53 -25.18 -9.21 -4.99
N LYS A 54 -25.54 -8.02 -5.46
CA LYS A 54 -24.72 -7.25 -6.42
C LYS A 54 -23.83 -6.27 -5.66
N VAL A 55 -22.54 -6.39 -5.89
CA VAL A 55 -21.49 -5.58 -5.27
C VAL A 55 -20.83 -4.72 -6.34
N GLN A 56 -20.66 -3.43 -6.06
CA GLN A 56 -19.88 -2.50 -6.87
C GLN A 56 -18.58 -2.17 -6.15
N VAL A 57 -17.46 -2.21 -6.87
CA VAL A 57 -16.13 -1.95 -6.33
C VAL A 57 -15.46 -0.83 -7.11
N ARG A 58 -14.90 0.14 -6.39
CA ARG A 58 -14.09 1.24 -6.95
C ARG A 58 -12.73 1.25 -6.30
N CYS A 59 -11.68 1.28 -7.09
CA CYS A 59 -10.30 1.31 -6.62
C CYS A 59 -9.72 2.71 -6.84
N ASN A 60 -9.09 3.32 -5.84
CA ASN A 60 -8.55 4.68 -5.99
C ASN A 60 -7.36 4.77 -6.96
N TRP A 61 -6.74 3.64 -7.30
CA TRP A 61 -5.65 3.54 -8.28
C TRP A 61 -6.10 3.26 -9.71
N SER A 62 -7.39 2.94 -9.93
CA SER A 62 -7.95 2.71 -11.26
C SER A 62 -9.13 3.64 -11.50
N GLN A 63 -8.84 4.81 -12.08
CA GLN A 63 -9.79 5.90 -12.24
C GLN A 63 -10.96 5.59 -13.20
N GLN A 64 -10.91 4.50 -13.96
CA GLN A 64 -11.88 4.21 -15.03
C GLN A 64 -12.69 2.92 -14.84
N GLN A 65 -12.44 2.14 -13.79
CA GLN A 65 -13.05 0.80 -13.68
C GLN A 65 -13.92 0.67 -12.43
N VAL A 66 -15.25 0.69 -12.64
CA VAL A 66 -16.21 0.18 -11.66
C VAL A 66 -16.36 -1.31 -11.90
N LEU A 67 -15.95 -2.13 -10.94
CA LEU A 67 -16.07 -3.58 -11.03
C LEU A 67 -17.39 -4.02 -10.41
N ASN A 68 -18.07 -4.97 -11.06
CA ASN A 68 -19.29 -5.57 -10.55
C ASN A 68 -18.99 -7.01 -10.13
N PHE A 69 -19.45 -7.38 -8.94
CA PHE A 69 -19.17 -8.65 -8.32
C PHE A 69 -20.46 -9.24 -7.74
N LYS A 70 -20.65 -10.55 -7.92
CA LYS A 70 -21.76 -11.30 -7.33
C LYS A 70 -21.20 -12.45 -6.49
N PRO A 71 -21.08 -12.27 -5.16
CA PRO A 71 -20.51 -13.28 -4.27
C PRO A 71 -21.16 -14.67 -4.34
N GLY A 72 -22.45 -14.75 -4.69
CA GLY A 72 -23.16 -16.02 -4.83
C GLY A 72 -22.81 -16.85 -6.08
N HIS A 73 -22.14 -16.24 -7.07
CA HIS A 73 -21.71 -16.92 -8.30
C HIS A 73 -20.20 -17.03 -8.41
N MET A 74 -19.47 -16.11 -7.77
CA MET A 74 -18.01 -16.06 -7.78
C MET A 74 -17.51 -15.84 -6.35
N THR A 75 -16.53 -16.63 -5.92
CA THR A 75 -15.93 -16.50 -4.59
C THR A 75 -14.99 -15.31 -4.47
N THR A 76 -14.39 -14.88 -5.58
CA THR A 76 -13.43 -13.77 -5.64
C THR A 76 -13.63 -12.90 -6.88
N LEU A 77 -13.35 -11.61 -6.75
CA LEU A 77 -13.24 -10.65 -7.85
C LEU A 77 -11.77 -10.27 -8.06
N GLN A 78 -11.24 -10.42 -9.27
CA GLN A 78 -9.91 -9.93 -9.60
C GLN A 78 -9.89 -8.39 -9.65
N LEU A 79 -8.94 -7.78 -8.95
CA LEU A 79 -8.74 -6.34 -8.87
C LEU A 79 -7.72 -5.86 -9.93
N PRO A 80 -7.74 -4.57 -10.30
CA PRO A 80 -6.79 -4.03 -11.26
C PRO A 80 -5.37 -4.07 -10.70
N GLN A 81 -4.40 -4.37 -11.56
CA GLN A 81 -2.98 -4.39 -11.19
C GLN A 81 -2.50 -3.04 -10.65
N ILE A 82 -1.52 -3.09 -9.76
CA ILE A 82 -0.84 -1.92 -9.22
C ILE A 82 0.62 -1.96 -9.65
N LEU A 83 1.15 -0.81 -10.07
CA LEU A 83 2.58 -0.64 -10.31
C LEU A 83 3.24 -0.10 -9.05
N ALA A 84 4.10 -0.91 -8.42
CA ALA A 84 4.73 -0.60 -7.13
C ALA A 84 5.88 0.41 -7.30
N LYS A 85 5.56 1.71 -7.27
CA LYS A 85 6.55 2.78 -7.45
C LYS A 85 7.15 3.32 -6.16
N LYS A 86 6.37 3.28 -5.08
CA LYS A 86 6.75 3.80 -3.77
C LYS A 86 5.89 3.13 -2.70
N ASP A 87 6.29 3.33 -1.45
CA ASP A 87 5.42 3.04 -0.33
C ASP A 87 4.15 3.90 -0.43
N ASP A 88 2.99 3.24 -0.42
CA ASP A 88 1.69 3.93 -0.51
C ASP A 88 0.57 3.11 0.13
N GLU A 89 -0.52 3.79 0.47
CA GLU A 89 -1.76 3.17 0.94
C GLU A 89 -2.81 3.19 -0.17
N TYR A 90 -3.27 2.00 -0.55
CA TYR A 90 -4.29 1.81 -1.56
C TYR A 90 -5.64 1.58 -0.90
N LYS A 91 -6.68 2.22 -1.47
CA LYS A 91 -8.03 2.23 -0.92
C LYS A 91 -9.01 1.75 -1.97
N LEU A 92 -9.92 0.87 -1.56
CA LEU A 92 -11.04 0.47 -2.39
C LEU A 92 -12.36 0.62 -1.63
N THR A 93 -13.38 1.05 -2.36
CA THR A 93 -14.73 1.24 -1.86
C THR A 93 -15.62 0.13 -2.41
N VAL A 94 -16.28 -0.60 -1.51
CA VAL A 94 -17.22 -1.67 -1.80
C VAL A 94 -18.63 -1.19 -1.45
N LYS A 95 -19.54 -1.20 -2.43
CA LYS A 95 -20.94 -0.82 -2.26
C LYS A 95 -21.86 -1.99 -2.56
N TYR A 96 -22.77 -2.31 -1.64
CA TYR A 96 -23.74 -3.39 -1.79
C TYR A 96 -25.08 -2.98 -1.15
N GLY A 97 -26.14 -2.95 -1.95
CA GLY A 97 -27.42 -2.36 -1.53
C GLY A 97 -27.26 -0.88 -1.14
N GLN A 98 -27.67 -0.52 0.07
CA GLN A 98 -27.48 0.82 0.64
C GLN A 98 -26.20 0.96 1.48
N THR A 99 -25.43 -0.12 1.66
CA THR A 99 -24.22 -0.13 2.48
C THR A 99 -23.00 0.17 1.64
N GLU A 100 -22.10 0.97 2.18
CA GLU A 100 -20.78 1.27 1.62
C GLU A 100 -19.71 0.95 2.68
N ARG A 101 -18.64 0.27 2.26
CA ARG A 101 -17.51 -0.11 3.10
C ARG A 101 -16.22 0.24 2.39
N GLN A 102 -15.27 0.82 3.11
CA GLN A 102 -13.93 1.09 2.61
C GLN A 102 -12.96 0.06 3.16
N LEU A 103 -12.10 -0.48 2.29
CA LEU A 103 -10.97 -1.31 2.67
C LEU A 103 -9.67 -0.61 2.25
N SER A 104 -8.59 -0.83 3.00
CA SER A 104 -7.26 -0.38 2.62
C SER A 104 -6.21 -1.44 2.86
N PHE A 105 -5.12 -1.33 2.11
CA PHE A 105 -3.90 -2.13 2.28
C PHE A 105 -2.70 -1.27 1.91
N LYS A 106 -1.53 -1.66 2.42
CA LYS A 106 -0.27 -0.96 2.18
C LYS A 106 0.56 -1.72 1.17
N VAL A 107 1.23 -0.99 0.29
CA VAL A 107 2.32 -1.53 -0.52
C VAL A 107 3.61 -0.97 0.03
N LYS A 108 4.58 -1.85 0.27
CA LYS A 108 5.95 -1.51 0.63
C LYS A 108 6.88 -1.90 -0.51
N VAL A 109 7.59 -0.92 -1.05
CA VAL A 109 8.60 -1.17 -2.08
C VAL A 109 9.91 -1.54 -1.39
N ARG A 110 10.51 -2.65 -1.80
CA ARG A 110 11.83 -3.07 -1.31
C ARG A 110 12.87 -2.02 -1.72
N ARG A 111 13.61 -1.52 -0.73
CA ARG A 111 14.74 -0.62 -0.98
C ARG A 111 15.93 -1.45 -1.46
N GLU A 112 16.63 -0.96 -2.47
CA GLU A 112 17.90 -1.53 -2.92
C GLU A 112 19.06 -1.06 -2.02
N ASP A 113 20.29 -1.04 -2.54
CA ASP A 113 21.42 -0.42 -1.87
C ASP A 113 21.31 1.12 -1.87
N PRO A 114 21.76 1.78 -0.79
CA PRO A 114 21.90 3.24 -0.77
C PRO A 114 22.75 3.74 -1.95
N ALA A 115 22.23 4.70 -2.71
CA ALA A 115 22.93 5.20 -3.90
C ALA A 115 22.83 6.71 -4.10
N ARG A 116 21.88 7.39 -3.45
CA ARG A 116 21.63 8.82 -3.64
C ARG A 116 21.44 9.51 -2.28
N LEU A 117 21.87 10.76 -2.20
CA LEU A 117 21.53 11.67 -1.10
C LEU A 117 20.67 12.80 -1.65
N LYS A 118 19.42 12.86 -1.25
CA LYS A 118 18.51 13.97 -1.55
C LYS A 118 18.71 15.05 -0.48
N LEU A 119 19.01 16.27 -0.90
CA LEU A 119 19.14 17.43 -0.01
C LEU A 119 17.95 18.37 -0.25
N GLU A 120 17.25 18.73 0.83
CA GLU A 120 16.13 19.67 0.78
C GLU A 120 16.32 20.78 1.82
N VAL A 121 15.87 22.00 1.53
CA VAL A 121 15.91 23.10 2.50
C VAL A 121 14.83 22.85 3.55
N GLU A 122 15.22 22.90 4.82
CA GLU A 122 14.29 22.72 5.93
C GLU A 122 13.18 23.79 5.90
N GLY A 123 11.93 23.33 5.97
CA GLY A 123 10.76 24.21 6.13
C GLY A 123 10.26 24.93 4.88
N ASN A 124 10.71 24.56 3.66
CA ASN A 124 10.24 25.14 2.39
C ASN A 124 10.29 26.69 2.36
N LYS A 125 11.26 27.30 3.05
CA LYS A 125 11.41 28.76 3.12
C LYS A 125 12.26 29.28 1.95
N PRO A 126 11.96 30.47 1.39
CA PRO A 126 12.86 31.14 0.47
C PRO A 126 14.24 31.34 1.11
N ILE A 127 15.30 31.08 0.36
CA ILE A 127 16.67 31.31 0.82
C ILE A 127 16.96 32.81 0.73
N VAL A 128 17.34 33.42 1.84
CA VAL A 128 17.74 34.83 1.92
C VAL A 128 19.27 34.92 1.91
N VAL A 129 19.81 35.77 1.04
CA VAL A 129 21.27 35.97 0.94
C VAL A 129 21.80 36.55 2.25
N GLY A 130 22.79 35.89 2.84
CA GLY A 130 23.43 36.30 4.09
C GLY A 130 22.83 35.67 5.36
N GLU A 131 21.75 34.89 5.24
CA GLU A 131 21.15 34.18 6.36
C GLU A 131 21.51 32.69 6.35
N PRO A 132 21.72 32.06 7.53
CA PRO A 132 21.91 30.62 7.61
C PRO A 132 20.62 29.89 7.26
N PHE A 133 20.76 28.73 6.60
CA PHE A 133 19.67 27.80 6.35
C PHE A 133 20.12 26.37 6.62
N THR A 134 19.16 25.50 6.94
CA THR A 134 19.42 24.08 7.19
C THR A 134 19.09 23.27 5.94
N LEU A 135 19.95 22.29 5.60
CA LEU A 135 19.65 21.26 4.62
C LEU A 135 19.35 19.93 5.32
N LEU A 136 18.24 19.32 4.95
CA LEU A 136 17.86 17.98 5.34
C LEU A 136 18.34 16.99 4.29
N GLY A 137 19.18 16.05 4.71
CA GLY A 137 19.66 14.95 3.89
C GLY A 137 18.82 13.70 4.08
N THR A 138 18.22 13.19 3.00
CA THR A 138 17.55 11.89 2.96
C THR A 138 18.33 10.97 2.04
N VAL A 139 18.77 9.83 2.55
CA VAL A 139 19.42 8.82 1.72
C VAL A 139 18.35 7.99 1.03
N CYS A 140 18.58 7.76 -0.24
CA CYS A 140 17.68 7.03 -1.11
C CYS A 140 18.43 5.95 -1.88
N ASP A 141 17.70 4.94 -2.35
CA ASP A 141 18.19 4.03 -3.38
C ASP A 141 18.28 4.73 -4.75
N ARG A 142 18.66 3.98 -5.79
CA ARG A 142 18.74 4.51 -7.16
C ARG A 142 17.39 4.95 -7.74
N ASN A 143 16.30 4.46 -7.16
CA ASN A 143 14.94 4.72 -7.61
C ASN A 143 14.28 5.86 -6.83
N GLY A 144 14.93 6.35 -5.76
CA GLY A 144 14.45 7.46 -4.94
C GLY A 144 13.66 7.02 -3.70
N ASN A 145 13.61 5.73 -3.39
CA ASN A 145 12.98 5.24 -2.17
C ASN A 145 13.86 5.58 -0.97
N GLN A 146 13.28 6.23 0.03
CA GLN A 146 13.99 6.65 1.23
C GLN A 146 14.26 5.49 2.20
N PHE A 147 15.35 5.61 2.94
CA PHE A 147 15.65 4.78 4.09
C PHE A 147 15.24 5.51 5.36
N ASP A 148 14.31 4.94 6.13
CA ASP A 148 13.74 5.59 7.32
C ASP A 148 14.62 5.43 8.59
N ASN A 149 15.65 4.56 8.56
CA ASN A 149 16.48 4.19 9.72
C ASN A 149 17.99 4.30 9.42
N LEU A 150 18.51 5.51 9.28
CA LEU A 150 19.96 5.72 9.15
C LEU A 150 20.53 6.35 10.42
N ARG A 151 21.57 5.71 10.96
CA ARG A 151 22.16 6.07 12.26
C ARG A 151 23.16 7.21 12.17
N GLN A 152 23.95 7.29 11.10
CA GLN A 152 25.02 8.29 10.96
C GLN A 152 25.37 8.52 9.49
N PHE A 153 25.68 9.78 9.17
CA PHE A 153 26.16 10.24 7.88
C PHE A 153 27.48 10.96 8.10
N GLU A 154 28.51 10.58 7.34
CA GLU A 154 29.79 11.30 7.31
C GLU A 154 30.02 11.87 5.90
N PHE A 155 30.21 13.19 5.84
CA PHE A 155 30.64 13.89 4.63
C PHE A 155 32.13 14.17 4.73
N ASP A 156 32.92 13.56 3.86
CA ASP A 156 34.33 13.90 3.74
C ASP A 156 34.47 15.13 2.82
N PHE A 157 34.63 16.30 3.44
CA PHE A 157 34.84 17.57 2.74
C PHE A 157 36.17 17.65 1.99
N GLN A 158 37.15 16.80 2.30
CA GLN A 158 38.45 16.80 1.60
C GLN A 158 38.38 16.05 0.28
N THR A 159 37.59 14.97 0.22
CA THR A 159 37.47 14.14 -0.98
C THR A 159 36.16 14.31 -1.73
N SER A 160 35.20 15.06 -1.18
CA SER A 160 33.83 15.19 -1.69
C SER A 160 33.13 13.83 -1.83
N ARG A 161 33.42 12.87 -0.93
CA ARG A 161 32.84 11.52 -0.95
C ARG A 161 31.82 11.34 0.16
N LEU A 162 30.76 10.62 -0.18
CA LEU A 162 29.67 10.25 0.72
C LEU A 162 29.89 8.80 1.17
N LYS A 163 29.98 8.56 2.48
CA LYS A 163 30.02 7.21 3.06
C LYS A 163 28.73 6.96 3.83
N PHE A 164 28.10 5.82 3.57
CA PHE A 164 26.88 5.37 4.25
C PHE A 164 27.20 4.10 5.04
N GLU A 165 26.72 4.02 6.28
CA GLU A 165 26.68 2.77 7.05
C GLU A 165 25.20 2.41 7.27
N THR A 166 24.79 1.27 6.73
CA THR A 166 23.48 0.68 7.00
C THR A 166 23.65 -0.37 8.10
N ASP A 167 22.69 -0.47 9.02
CA ASP A 167 22.61 -1.61 9.92
C ASP A 167 22.29 -2.85 9.06
N THR A 168 23.31 -3.60 8.66
CA THR A 168 23.07 -4.99 8.25
C THR A 168 22.62 -5.79 9.46
N ARG A 169 21.31 -6.04 9.57
CA ARG A 169 20.69 -7.38 9.72
C ARG A 169 19.18 -7.29 9.86
#